data_AF-A0A8T3LID9-F1
#
_entry.id   AF-A0A8T3LID9-F1
#
_cell.length_a   1.000
_cell.length_b   1.000
_cell.length_c   1.000
_cell.angle_alpha   90.00
_cell.angle_beta   90.00
_cell.angle_gamma   90.00
#
_symmetry.space_group_name_H-M   'P 1'
#
loop_
_entity.id
_entity.type
_entity.pdbx_description
1 polymer ?
#
loop_
_entity_poly.entity_id
_entity_poly.type
_entity_poly.pdbx_seq_one_letter_code
_entity_poly.pdbx_strand_id
1 'polypeptide(L)'
;TQNGHIAFIGGLQGAPKNTGPDVIRCATRACYGIFPKRIIFEAFCALMKACNISECLAVSEHSHVFRQLRYWYQKRKTFVA
;
A
#
# COMPACT_ATOMS: atom_id res chain seq x y z
N THR A 1 -3.44 -11.77 -19.98
CA THR A 1 -4.16 -12.04 -21.24
C THR A 1 -3.21 -11.87 -22.41
N GLN A 2 -3.28 -12.74 -23.43
CA GLN A 2 -2.50 -12.94 -24.68
C GLN A 2 -1.17 -12.19 -25.04
N ASN A 3 -0.63 -11.24 -24.27
CA ASN A 3 0.81 -10.89 -24.14
C ASN A 3 1.10 -9.92 -22.96
N GLY A 4 0.16 -9.69 -22.04
CA GLY A 4 0.32 -8.77 -20.90
C GLY A 4 0.57 -9.52 -19.59
N HIS A 5 1.64 -9.15 -18.89
CA HIS A 5 1.92 -9.59 -17.53
C HIS A 5 1.00 -8.85 -16.54
N ILE A 6 0.52 -9.58 -15.52
CA ILE A 6 -0.36 -9.05 -14.47
C ILE A 6 0.34 -9.29 -13.14
N ALA A 7 0.41 -8.27 -12.29
CA ALA A 7 0.95 -8.41 -10.95
C ALA A 7 -0.17 -8.63 -9.93
N PHE A 8 0.02 -9.64 -9.08
CA PHE A 8 -0.90 -9.96 -8.00
C PHE A 8 -0.31 -9.55 -6.65
N ILE A 9 -1.06 -8.76 -5.89
CA ILE A 9 -0.71 -8.33 -4.53
C ILE A 9 -1.59 -9.11 -3.56
N GLY A 10 -1.01 -10.13 -2.92
CA GLY A 10 -1.71 -10.92 -1.89
C GLY A 10 -2.00 -10.12 -0.62
N GLY A 11 -1.16 -9.13 -0.30
CA GLY A 11 -1.38 -8.20 0.80
C GLY A 11 -0.12 -7.42 1.15
N LEU A 12 -0.30 -6.20 1.66
CA LEU A 12 0.79 -5.36 2.18
C LEU A 12 0.65 -5.22 3.70
N GLN A 13 1.21 -6.19 4.43
CA GLN A 13 1.08 -6.24 5.88
C GLN A 13 1.96 -5.20 6.57
N GLY A 14 1.48 -4.70 7.72
CA GLY A 14 2.24 -3.78 8.56
C GLY A 14 3.21 -4.48 9.47
N ALA A 15 3.95 -3.68 10.22
CA ALA A 15 4.76 -4.20 11.30
C ALA A 15 3.90 -5.06 12.25
N PRO A 16 4.43 -6.20 12.75
CA PRO A 16 3.69 -7.06 13.67
C PRO A 16 3.37 -6.30 14.96
N LYS A 17 2.33 -6.74 15.69
CA LYS A 17 1.83 -6.05 16.90
C LYS A 17 2.89 -5.82 17.99
N ASN A 18 3.92 -6.68 18.03
CA ASN A 18 5.03 -6.57 18.99
C ASN A 18 6.06 -5.49 18.59
N THR A 19 5.90 -4.86 17.42
CA THR A 19 6.75 -3.75 17.00
C THR A 19 6.29 -2.49 17.72
N GLY A 20 7.16 -1.96 18.58
CA GLY A 20 6.89 -0.71 19.28
C GLY A 20 6.61 0.44 18.30
N PRO A 21 5.72 1.40 18.64
CA PRO A 21 5.38 2.52 17.78
C PRO A 21 6.59 3.39 17.42
N ASP A 22 7.63 3.39 18.25
CA ASP A 22 8.87 4.13 18.00
C ASP A 22 9.65 3.61 16.80
N VAL A 23 9.60 2.31 16.51
CA VAL A 23 10.25 1.72 15.33
C VAL A 23 9.59 2.27 14.06
N ILE A 24 8.26 2.29 14.02
CA ILE A 24 7.50 2.86 12.91
C ILE A 24 7.80 4.36 12.79
N ARG A 25 7.83 5.10 13.91
CA ARG A 25 8.14 6.54 13.92
C ARG A 25 9.55 6.84 13.40
N CYS A 26 10.54 6.07 13.83
CA CYS A 26 11.92 6.20 13.37
C CYS A 26 12.02 5.88 11.88
N ALA A 27 11.38 4.81 11.43
CA ALA A 27 11.33 4.46 10.01
C ALA A 27 10.65 5.56 9.18
N THR A 28 9.50 6.08 9.61
CA THR A 28 8.82 7.20 8.95
C THR A 28 9.70 8.45 8.90
N ARG A 29 10.46 8.76 9.97
CA ARG A 29 11.42 9.89 9.97
C ARG A 29 12.56 9.66 8.99
N ALA A 30 13.14 8.46 8.95
CA ALA A 30 14.17 8.10 7.97
C ALA A 30 13.64 8.15 6.52
N CYS A 31 12.34 7.94 6.36
CA CYS A 31 11.59 8.07 5.12
C CYS A 31 11.06 9.50 4.87
N TYR A 32 11.68 10.54 5.46
CA TYR A 32 11.32 11.96 5.27
C TYR A 32 9.84 12.28 5.58
N GLY A 33 9.25 11.58 6.55
CA GLY A 33 7.84 11.74 6.93
C GLY A 33 6.86 10.89 6.12
N ILE A 34 7.34 10.11 5.15
CA ILE A 34 6.53 9.18 4.37
C ILE A 34 6.47 7.83 5.10
N PHE A 35 5.28 7.24 5.22
CA PHE A 35 5.15 5.92 5.82
C PHE A 35 5.90 4.86 4.98
N PRO A 36 6.67 3.95 5.62
CA PRO A 36 7.47 2.95 4.90
C PRO A 36 6.67 2.09 3.93
N LYS A 37 5.45 1.67 4.32
CA LYS A 37 4.54 0.93 3.43
C LYS A 37 4.24 1.66 2.13
N ARG A 38 4.07 2.98 2.20
CA ARG A 38 3.76 3.79 1.03
C ARG A 38 4.94 3.83 0.07
N ILE A 39 6.16 3.95 0.58
CA ILE A 39 7.36 3.88 -0.26
C ILE A 39 7.45 2.54 -0.98
N ILE A 40 7.18 1.43 -0.29
CA ILE A 40 7.16 0.09 -0.90
C ILE A 40 6.12 0.03 -2.02
N PHE A 41 4.92 0.56 -1.80
CA PHE A 41 3.88 0.58 -2.83
C PHE A 41 4.24 1.45 -4.03
N GLU A 42 4.80 2.64 -3.81
CA GLU A 42 5.28 3.52 -4.90
C GLU A 42 6.41 2.88 -5.70
N ALA A 43 7.38 2.26 -5.01
CA ALA A 43 8.47 1.53 -5.64
C ALA A 43 7.96 0.33 -6.45
N PHE A 44 6.97 -0.40 -5.92
CA PHE A 44 6.30 -1.47 -6.63
C PHE A 44 5.61 -0.94 -7.90
N CYS A 45 4.83 0.15 -7.81
CA CYS A 45 4.18 0.76 -8.96
C CYS A 45 5.19 1.21 -10.03
N ALA A 46 6.33 1.78 -9.62
CA ALA A 46 7.41 2.16 -10.52
C ALA A 46 8.03 0.94 -11.21
N LEU A 47 8.25 -0.16 -10.46
CA LEU A 47 8.74 -1.42 -11.00
C LEU A 47 7.77 -2.02 -12.02
N MET A 48 6.47 -2.05 -11.72
CA MET A 48 5.47 -2.58 -12.64
C MET A 48 5.45 -1.82 -13.96
N LYS A 49 5.54 -0.47 -13.90
CA LYS A 49 5.68 0.37 -15.09
C LYS A 49 6.93 0.04 -15.90
N ALA A 50 8.07 -0.12 -15.23
CA ALA A 50 9.33 -0.48 -15.88
C ALA A 50 9.27 -1.87 -16.56
N CYS A 51 8.48 -2.80 -16.00
CA CYS A 51 8.27 -4.13 -16.55
C CYS A 51 7.13 -4.21 -17.58
N ASN A 52 6.54 -3.09 -18.02
CA ASN A 52 5.35 -3.05 -18.89
C ASN A 52 4.16 -3.88 -18.36
N ILE A 53 4.00 -3.94 -17.04
CA ILE A 53 2.85 -4.57 -16.38
C ILE A 53 1.74 -3.52 -16.28
N SER A 54 0.69 -3.69 -17.07
CA SER A 54 -0.44 -2.76 -17.15
C SER A 54 -1.52 -3.01 -16.10
N GLU A 55 -1.56 -4.21 -15.51
CA GLU A 55 -2.61 -4.61 -14.57
C GLU A 55 -2.01 -5.06 -13.23
N CYS A 56 -2.53 -4.48 -12.15
CA CYS A 56 -2.23 -4.86 -10.78
C CYS A 56 -3.53 -5.27 -10.08
N LEU A 57 -3.60 -6.52 -9.63
CA LEU A 57 -4.74 -7.06 -8.90
C LEU A 57 -4.35 -7.23 -7.44
N ALA A 58 -5.12 -6.65 -6.52
CA ALA A 58 -4.86 -6.74 -5.09
C ALA A 58 -6.01 -7.44 -4.36
N VAL A 59 -5.67 -8.31 -3.43
CA VAL A 59 -6.66 -8.93 -2.54
C VAL A 59 -7.07 -7.89 -1.49
N SER A 60 -8.37 -7.60 -1.41
CA SER A 60 -8.94 -6.74 -0.37
C SER A 60 -9.94 -7.53 0.46
N GLU A 61 -10.00 -7.22 1.75
CA GLU A 61 -10.96 -7.83 2.67
C GLU A 61 -12.26 -6.98 2.73
N HIS A 62 -13.42 -7.60 2.95
CA HIS A 62 -14.72 -6.93 2.95
C HIS A 62 -14.95 -6.03 4.16
N SER A 63 -14.49 -6.45 5.34
CA SER A 63 -14.57 -5.68 6.59
C SER A 63 -13.46 -4.64 6.75
N HIS A 64 -12.58 -4.48 5.75
CA HIS A 64 -11.46 -3.54 5.81
C HIS A 64 -11.95 -2.11 6.14
N VAL A 65 -11.34 -1.50 7.16
CA VAL A 65 -11.76 -0.21 7.74
C VAL A 65 -11.89 0.90 6.69
N PHE A 66 -11.02 0.93 5.68
CA PHE A 66 -11.04 1.93 4.62
C PHE A 66 -12.19 1.77 3.62
N ARG A 67 -12.90 0.64 3.65
CA ARG A 67 -14.08 0.36 2.82
C ARG A 67 -15.38 0.84 3.48
N GLN A 68 -15.34 1.18 4.77
CA GLN A 68 -16.50 1.73 5.49
C GLN A 68 -16.82 3.16 5.00
N LEU A 69 -18.12 3.45 4.81
CA LEU A 69 -18.62 4.74 4.32
C LEU A 69 -18.02 5.94 5.08
N ARG A 70 -17.93 5.84 6.41
CA ARG A 70 -17.36 6.88 7.27
C ARG A 70 -15.94 7.27 6.84
N TYR A 71 -15.06 6.29 6.65
CA TYR A 71 -13.67 6.53 6.24
C TYR A 71 -13.60 7.00 4.79
N TRP A 72 -14.45 6.48 3.93
CA TRP A 72 -14.51 6.88 2.53
C TRP A 72 -14.86 8.36 2.36
N TYR A 73 -15.82 8.89 3.12
CA TYR A 73 -16.12 10.34 3.10
C TYR A 73 -15.01 11.20 3.69
N GLN A 74 -14.36 10.73 4.76
CA GLN A 74 -13.34 11.51 5.46
C GLN A 74 -11.97 11.52 4.74
N LYS A 75 -11.67 10.47 3.97
CA LYS A 75 -10.36 10.25 3.32
C LYS A 75 -10.43 10.26 1.80
N ARG A 76 -11.57 10.61 1.19
CA ARG A 76 -11.78 10.56 -0.27
C ARG A 76 -10.76 11.36 -1.09
N LYS A 77 -10.19 12.42 -0.51
CA LYS A 77 -9.19 13.30 -1.13
C LYS A 77 -7.76 13.01 -0.68
N THR A 78 -7.56 11.99 0.16
CA THR A 78 -6.26 11.72 0.78
C THR A 78 -5.94 10.25 0.60
N PHE A 79 -4.93 9.96 -0.21
CA PHE A 79 -4.44 8.61 -0.35
C PHE A 79 -3.92 8.11 1.01
N VAL A 80 -4.55 7.05 1.53
CA VAL A 80 -4.23 6.40 2.79
C VAL A 80 -3.66 5.02 2.46
N ALA A 81 -2.34 4.88 2.59
CA ALA A 81 -1.63 3.60 2.48
C ALA A 81 -1.14 3.17 3.86
#